data_AF-A0A7S2RPY9-F1
#
_entry.id   AF-A0A7S2RPY9-F1
#
_cell.length_a   1.000
_cell.length_b   1.000
_cell.length_c   1.000
_cell.angle_alpha   90.00
_cell.angle_beta   90.00
_cell.angle_gamma   90.00
#
_symmetry.space_group_name_H-M   'P 1'
#
loop_
_entity.id
_entity.type
_entity.pdbx_description
1 polymer ?
#
loop_
_entity_poly.entity_id
_entity_poly.type
_entity_poly.pdbx_seq_one_letter_code
_entity_poly.pdbx_strand_id
1 'polypeptide(L)'
;RFEDPSKWQDDDAPFDQITTKTDTISKRSWWGKTNLNFSVASYCGAADAGLVPPISLSDESVSNDVGFQTCVGIWKKFWETDHVAFVASYSSSKDEEERQTLTVALYRALWATHTDIIKSSVQQGKDLEVILPKEDRNAGLGWCNMVDLLSASNFP
;
A
#
# COMPACT_ATOMS: atom_id res chain seq x y z
N ARG A 1 -0.58 -10.81 10.51
CA ARG A 1 -1.23 -11.80 9.63
C ARG A 1 -2.20 -11.01 8.76
N PHE A 2 -1.96 -10.95 7.45
CA PHE A 2 -2.90 -10.29 6.54
C PHE A 2 -4.11 -11.20 6.33
N GLU A 3 -5.32 -10.64 6.37
CA GLU A 3 -6.57 -11.37 6.17
C GLU A 3 -6.84 -11.63 4.68
N ASP A 4 -7.56 -12.73 4.44
CA ASP A 4 -7.86 -13.29 3.13
C ASP A 4 -8.91 -12.45 2.37
N PRO A 5 -8.61 -11.87 1.20
CA PRO A 5 -9.53 -11.02 0.44
C PRO A 5 -10.84 -11.69 0.00
N SER A 6 -10.91 -13.01 -0.15
CA SER A 6 -12.16 -13.73 -0.47
C SER A 6 -13.24 -13.61 0.59
N LYS A 7 -12.87 -13.18 1.80
CA LYS A 7 -13.85 -12.98 2.86
C LYS A 7 -14.54 -11.62 2.77
N TRP A 8 -14.19 -10.77 1.81
CA TRP A 8 -14.77 -9.43 1.67
C TRP A 8 -16.19 -9.53 1.10
N GLN A 9 -17.19 -9.00 1.81
CA GLN A 9 -18.59 -9.08 1.42
C GLN A 9 -19.06 -7.86 0.62
N ASP A 10 -20.08 -8.06 -0.22
CA ASP A 10 -20.84 -6.98 -0.87
C ASP A 10 -21.88 -6.45 0.12
N ASP A 11 -21.69 -5.22 0.59
CA ASP A 11 -22.57 -4.58 1.57
C ASP A 11 -23.86 -4.08 0.91
N ASP A 12 -24.86 -4.97 0.78
CA ASP A 12 -26.27 -4.59 0.61
C ASP A 12 -27.03 -4.61 1.96
N ALA A 13 -26.33 -4.89 3.07
CA ALA A 13 -26.92 -4.88 4.40
C ALA A 13 -27.05 -3.44 4.95
N PRO A 14 -28.18 -3.09 5.59
CA PRO A 14 -28.34 -1.79 6.24
C PRO A 14 -27.30 -1.59 7.35
N PHE A 15 -26.77 -0.36 7.45
CA PHE A 15 -25.68 0.06 8.33
C PHE A 15 -25.85 -0.36 9.80
N ASP A 16 -27.10 -0.56 10.24
CA ASP A 16 -27.46 -0.93 11.62
C ASP A 16 -27.27 -2.43 11.95
N GLN A 17 -26.85 -3.26 10.98
CA GLN A 17 -26.65 -4.71 11.15
C GLN A 17 -25.20 -5.17 10.99
N ILE A 18 -24.20 -4.30 11.18
CA ILE A 18 -22.79 -4.72 11.22
C ILE A 18 -22.56 -5.53 12.51
N THR A 19 -22.85 -6.84 12.43
CA THR A 19 -22.51 -7.80 13.46
C THR A 19 -20.99 -7.97 13.49
N THR A 20 -20.38 -7.76 14.66
CA THR A 20 -18.94 -7.80 14.96
C THR A 20 -18.30 -9.20 14.84
N LYS A 21 -18.82 -10.08 13.97
CA LYS A 21 -18.50 -11.51 13.94
C LYS A 21 -17.78 -12.01 12.69
N THR A 22 -17.42 -11.14 11.75
CA THR A 22 -16.67 -11.56 10.58
C THR A 22 -15.44 -10.67 10.41
N ASP A 23 -14.26 -11.30 10.52
CA ASP A 23 -12.92 -10.76 10.18
C ASP A 23 -12.86 -10.48 8.66
N THR A 24 -13.64 -9.49 8.22
CA THR A 24 -13.93 -9.22 6.81
C THR A 24 -13.91 -7.73 6.55
N ILE A 25 -13.05 -7.31 5.62
CA ILE A 25 -12.99 -5.92 5.16
C ILE A 25 -14.01 -5.76 4.02
N SER A 26 -14.82 -4.71 4.05
CA SER A 26 -15.77 -4.42 2.97
C SER A 26 -15.06 -4.04 1.67
N LYS A 27 -15.53 -4.57 0.53
CA LYS A 27 -15.06 -4.16 -0.82
C LYS A 27 -15.36 -2.70 -1.12
N ARG A 28 -16.37 -2.13 -0.44
CA ARG A 28 -16.77 -0.72 -0.55
C ARG A 28 -16.00 0.17 0.41
N SER A 29 -15.12 -0.38 1.24
CA SER A 29 -14.29 0.39 2.15
C SER A 29 -13.16 1.08 1.39
N TRP A 30 -13.22 2.41 1.33
CA TRP A 30 -12.11 3.23 0.82
C TRP A 30 -10.82 2.95 1.59
N TRP A 31 -10.89 2.87 2.92
CA TRP A 31 -9.75 2.49 3.77
C TRP A 31 -9.25 1.08 3.49
N GLY A 32 -10.16 0.14 3.26
CA GLY A 32 -9.84 -1.22 2.85
C GLY A 32 -9.03 -1.25 1.55
N LYS A 33 -9.49 -0.55 0.52
CA LYS A 33 -8.79 -0.43 -0.77
C LYS A 33 -7.41 0.22 -0.63
N THR A 34 -7.32 1.32 0.11
CA THR A 34 -6.03 2.00 0.33
C THR A 34 -5.03 1.10 1.08
N ASN A 35 -5.47 0.44 2.15
CA ASN A 35 -4.60 -0.46 2.93
C ASN A 35 -4.21 -1.73 2.17
N LEU A 36 -5.07 -2.24 1.30
CA LEU A 36 -4.76 -3.34 0.37
C LEU A 36 -3.57 -2.99 -0.52
N ASN A 37 -3.54 -1.77 -1.06
CA ASN A 37 -2.45 -1.28 -1.92
C ASN A 37 -1.14 -1.03 -1.16
N PHE A 38 -1.20 -0.73 0.14
CA PHE A 38 0.00 -0.61 0.98
C PHE A 38 0.54 -1.94 1.47
N SER A 39 -0.35 -2.89 1.73
CA SER A 39 0.00 -4.14 2.42
C SER A 39 0.16 -5.31 1.44
N VAL A 40 -0.91 -5.63 0.72
CA VAL A 40 -0.96 -6.81 -0.14
C VAL A 40 -0.24 -6.55 -1.44
N ALA A 41 -0.44 -5.37 -2.06
CA ALA A 41 0.28 -5.03 -3.28
C ALA A 41 1.79 -4.93 -3.06
N SER A 42 2.24 -4.53 -1.86
CA SER A 42 3.65 -4.53 -1.48
C SER A 42 4.25 -5.94 -1.49
N TYR A 43 3.55 -6.89 -0.88
CA TYR A 43 3.95 -8.30 -0.88
C TYR A 43 3.93 -8.89 -2.30
N CYS A 44 2.85 -8.66 -3.07
CA CYS A 44 2.77 -9.14 -4.46
C CYS A 44 3.88 -8.54 -5.33
N GLY A 45 4.19 -7.25 -5.17
CA GLY A 45 5.32 -6.63 -5.87
C GLY A 45 6.66 -7.26 -5.50
N ALA A 46 6.86 -7.62 -4.22
CA ALA A 46 8.07 -8.34 -3.78
C ALA A 46 8.13 -9.76 -4.35
N ALA A 47 6.98 -10.44 -4.46
CA ALA A 47 6.90 -11.76 -5.07
C ALA A 47 7.22 -11.70 -6.58
N ASP A 48 6.69 -10.71 -7.29
CA ASP A 48 6.96 -10.47 -8.71
C ASP A 48 8.41 -10.08 -8.98
N ALA A 49 9.08 -9.46 -7.99
CA ALA A 49 10.52 -9.19 -7.98
C ALA A 49 11.36 -10.43 -7.60
N GLY A 50 10.74 -11.56 -7.29
CA GLY A 50 11.41 -12.81 -6.91
C GLY A 50 12.02 -12.81 -5.49
N LEU A 51 11.64 -11.87 -4.63
CA LEU A 51 12.17 -11.76 -3.27
C LEU A 51 11.46 -12.66 -2.26
N VAL A 52 10.18 -12.94 -2.50
CA VAL A 52 9.34 -13.80 -1.64
C VAL A 52 8.50 -14.75 -2.49
N PRO A 53 7.98 -15.86 -1.93
CA PRO A 53 7.10 -16.75 -2.67
C PRO A 53 5.82 -16.06 -3.15
N PRO A 54 5.27 -16.42 -4.32
CA PRO A 54 3.98 -15.91 -4.77
C PRO A 54 2.85 -16.41 -3.87
N ILE A 55 1.85 -15.55 -3.68
CA ILE A 55 0.58 -15.90 -3.02
C ILE A 55 -0.55 -15.86 -4.05
N SER A 56 -1.56 -16.70 -3.87
CA SER A 56 -2.79 -16.62 -4.64
C SER A 56 -3.80 -15.79 -3.88
N LEU A 57 -4.30 -14.73 -4.53
CA LEU A 57 -5.46 -14.00 -4.03
C LEU A 57 -6.68 -14.86 -4.35
N SER A 58 -7.49 -15.07 -3.33
CA SER A 58 -8.71 -15.88 -3.38
C SER A 58 -9.89 -15.15 -4.06
N ASP A 59 -9.79 -13.82 -4.21
CA ASP A 59 -10.74 -13.00 -4.93
C ASP A 59 -10.12 -12.49 -6.25
N GLU A 60 -10.61 -13.01 -7.38
CA GLU A 60 -10.14 -12.64 -8.71
C GLU A 60 -10.43 -11.17 -9.07
N SER A 61 -11.43 -10.55 -8.44
CA SER A 61 -11.75 -9.14 -8.69
C SER A 61 -10.62 -8.22 -8.22
N VAL A 62 -9.92 -8.59 -7.14
CA VAL A 62 -8.74 -7.86 -6.67
C VAL A 62 -7.57 -8.04 -7.63
N SER A 63 -7.30 -9.26 -8.08
CA SER A 63 -6.20 -9.50 -9.02
C SER A 63 -6.42 -8.81 -10.38
N ASN A 64 -7.67 -8.57 -10.76
CA ASN A 64 -8.02 -7.87 -12.00
C ASN A 64 -8.22 -6.35 -11.82
N ASP A 65 -8.18 -5.81 -10.59
CA ASP A 65 -8.30 -4.37 -10.34
C ASP A 65 -7.07 -3.63 -10.86
N VAL A 66 -7.28 -2.71 -11.81
CA VAL A 66 -6.22 -1.94 -12.46
C VAL A 66 -5.43 -1.09 -11.46
N GLY A 67 -6.09 -0.54 -10.44
CA GLY A 67 -5.44 0.25 -9.40
C GLY A 67 -4.52 -0.59 -8.52
N PHE A 68 -5.00 -1.77 -8.12
CA PHE A 68 -4.21 -2.75 -7.38
C PHE A 68 -2.98 -3.19 -8.18
N GLN A 69 -3.16 -3.59 -9.45
CA GLN A 69 -2.04 -4.00 -10.31
C GLN A 69 -1.03 -2.86 -10.57
N THR A 70 -1.51 -1.62 -10.68
CA THR A 70 -0.63 -0.44 -10.76
C THR A 70 0.22 -0.31 -9.48
N CYS A 71 -0.39 -0.52 -8.32
CA CYS A 71 0.32 -0.48 -7.03
C CYS A 71 1.33 -1.62 -6.89
N VAL A 72 0.99 -2.83 -7.36
CA VAL A 72 1.92 -3.96 -7.44
C VAL A 72 3.13 -3.59 -8.28
N GLY A 73 2.93 -2.96 -9.45
CA GLY A 73 4.01 -2.50 -10.31
C GLY A 73 4.92 -1.44 -9.69
N ILE A 74 4.34 -0.49 -8.95
CA ILE A 74 5.09 0.53 -8.19
C ILE A 74 5.98 -0.14 -7.13
N TRP A 75 5.41 -1.06 -6.34
CA TRP A 75 6.16 -1.81 -5.35
C TRP A 75 7.24 -2.70 -5.96
N LYS A 76 6.91 -3.43 -7.02
CA LYS A 76 7.87 -4.25 -7.76
C LYS A 76 9.08 -3.45 -8.18
N LYS A 77 8.87 -2.26 -8.76
CA LYS A 77 9.98 -1.37 -9.16
C LYS A 77 10.87 -1.04 -7.95
N PHE A 78 10.29 -0.59 -6.83
CA PHE A 78 11.05 -0.31 -5.61
C PHE A 78 11.90 -1.52 -5.18
N TRP A 79 11.31 -2.72 -5.19
CA TRP A 79 11.98 -3.95 -4.81
C TRP A 79 13.12 -4.33 -5.76
N GLU A 80 12.94 -4.17 -7.08
CA GLU A 80 13.93 -4.54 -8.10
C GLU A 80 15.06 -3.50 -8.24
N THR A 81 14.78 -2.22 -7.97
CA THR A 81 15.75 -1.14 -8.18
C THR A 81 16.33 -0.63 -6.88
N ASP A 82 15.53 0.07 -6.08
CA ASP A 82 16.03 0.86 -4.94
C ASP A 82 16.48 -0.04 -3.80
N HIS A 83 15.69 -1.07 -3.49
CA HIS A 83 16.00 -2.03 -2.46
C HIS A 83 17.24 -2.89 -2.82
N VAL A 84 17.32 -3.41 -4.05
CA VAL A 84 18.51 -4.18 -4.49
C VAL A 84 19.77 -3.32 -4.44
N ALA A 85 19.71 -2.08 -4.94
CA ALA A 85 20.84 -1.16 -4.91
C ALA A 85 21.27 -0.84 -3.47
N PHE A 86 20.31 -0.65 -2.56
CA PHE A 86 20.58 -0.47 -1.14
C PHE A 86 21.27 -1.69 -0.53
N VAL A 87 20.73 -2.90 -0.69
CA VAL A 87 21.30 -4.13 -0.08
C VAL A 87 22.73 -4.36 -0.60
N ALA A 88 22.96 -4.21 -1.91
CA ALA A 88 24.28 -4.37 -2.49
C ALA A 88 25.28 -3.36 -1.91
N SER A 89 24.92 -2.08 -1.87
CA SER A 89 25.80 -1.02 -1.38
C SER A 89 26.05 -1.14 0.13
N TYR A 90 24.98 -1.34 0.91
CA TYR A 90 25.02 -1.43 2.37
C TYR A 90 25.86 -2.61 2.86
N SER A 91 25.74 -3.77 2.21
CA SER A 91 26.54 -4.96 2.54
C SER A 91 28.03 -4.80 2.25
N SER A 92 28.38 -3.96 1.25
CA SER A 92 29.76 -3.67 0.87
C SER A 92 30.41 -2.57 1.70
N SER A 93 29.59 -1.69 2.30
CA SER A 93 30.06 -0.57 3.10
C SER A 93 30.64 -1.02 4.45
N LYS A 94 31.82 -0.50 4.77
CA LYS A 94 32.51 -0.70 6.06
C LYS A 94 32.44 0.52 6.96
N ASP A 95 31.92 1.63 6.45
CA ASP A 95 31.86 2.91 7.13
C ASP A 95 30.43 3.19 7.61
N GLU A 96 30.30 3.64 8.85
CA GLU A 96 28.99 3.85 9.45
C GLU A 96 28.31 5.12 8.91
N GLU A 97 29.09 6.14 8.56
CA GLU A 97 28.56 7.37 7.97
C GLU A 97 28.00 7.10 6.55
N GLU A 98 28.71 6.29 5.76
CA GLU A 98 28.21 5.80 4.47
C GLU A 98 26.92 4.97 4.62
N ARG A 99 26.86 4.04 5.58
CA ARG A 99 25.65 3.25 5.87
C ARG A 99 24.45 4.11 6.27
N GLN A 100 24.69 5.14 7.07
CA GLN A 100 23.64 6.11 7.42
C GLN A 100 23.15 6.86 6.18
N THR A 101 24.06 7.27 5.31
CA THR A 101 23.71 7.93 4.04
C THR A 101 22.88 7.02 3.13
N LEU A 102 23.26 5.75 2.99
CA LEU A 102 22.51 4.76 2.22
C LEU A 102 21.11 4.52 2.81
N THR A 103 21.00 4.49 4.14
CA THR A 103 19.73 4.33 4.85
C THR A 103 18.80 5.52 4.59
N VAL A 104 19.32 6.75 4.65
CA VAL A 104 18.57 7.98 4.31
C VAL A 104 18.09 7.93 2.86
N ALA A 105 18.92 7.46 1.93
CA ALA A 105 18.54 7.31 0.52
C ALA A 105 17.43 6.25 0.31
N LEU A 106 17.50 5.12 1.01
CA LEU A 106 16.45 4.10 0.99
C LEU A 106 15.13 4.66 1.52
N TYR A 107 15.13 5.36 2.65
CA TYR A 107 13.91 5.99 3.19
C TYR A 107 13.29 6.98 2.19
N ARG A 108 14.12 7.74 1.47
CA ARG A 108 13.63 8.67 0.45
C ARG A 108 12.94 7.92 -0.69
N ALA A 109 13.53 6.83 -1.17
CA ALA A 109 12.92 5.99 -2.20
C ALA A 109 11.63 5.33 -1.70
N LEU A 110 11.61 4.87 -0.45
CA LEU A 110 10.44 4.28 0.17
C LEU A 110 9.30 5.29 0.29
N TRP A 111 9.58 6.52 0.72
CA TRP A 111 8.58 7.60 0.79
C TRP A 111 8.05 8.02 -0.58
N ALA A 112 8.91 8.10 -1.59
CA ALA A 112 8.49 8.34 -2.96
C ALA A 112 7.54 7.22 -3.45
N THR A 113 7.86 5.97 -3.13
CA THR A 113 7.00 4.81 -3.42
C THR A 113 5.64 4.94 -2.72
N HIS A 114 5.62 5.25 -1.43
CA HIS A 114 4.36 5.46 -0.69
C HIS A 114 3.50 6.58 -1.28
N THR A 115 4.14 7.69 -1.68
CA THR A 115 3.48 8.83 -2.31
C THR A 115 2.83 8.43 -3.63
N ASP A 116 3.51 7.66 -4.47
CA ASP A 116 2.97 7.18 -5.74
C ASP A 116 1.81 6.19 -5.53
N ILE A 117 1.88 5.34 -4.50
CA ILE A 117 0.78 4.45 -4.09
C ILE A 117 -0.43 5.25 -3.64
N ILE A 118 -0.26 6.32 -2.85
CA ILE A 118 -1.37 7.20 -2.45
C ILE A 118 -2.01 7.87 -3.65
N LYS A 119 -1.21 8.46 -4.55
CA LYS A 119 -1.73 9.13 -5.75
C LYS A 119 -2.56 8.16 -6.59
N SER A 120 -2.05 6.93 -6.80
CA SER A 120 -2.78 5.88 -7.50
C SER A 120 -4.06 5.48 -6.76
N SER A 121 -3.98 5.24 -5.45
CA SER A 121 -5.10 4.78 -4.62
C SER A 121 -6.22 5.81 -4.52
N VAL A 122 -5.90 7.10 -4.35
CA VAL A 122 -6.87 8.19 -4.34
C VAL A 122 -7.54 8.32 -5.71
N GLN A 123 -6.76 8.31 -6.79
CA GLN A 123 -7.29 8.43 -8.15
C GLN A 123 -8.23 7.27 -8.52
N GLN A 124 -7.88 6.05 -8.16
CA GLN A 124 -8.64 4.83 -8.46
C GLN A 124 -9.74 4.52 -7.42
N GLY A 125 -9.68 5.17 -6.26
CA GLY A 125 -10.63 5.03 -5.15
C GLY A 125 -11.67 6.16 -5.09
N LYS A 126 -11.71 7.06 -6.08
CA LYS A 126 -12.55 8.26 -6.05
C LYS A 126 -14.03 7.97 -5.85
N ASP A 127 -14.56 6.91 -6.45
CA ASP A 127 -15.96 6.54 -6.28
C ASP A 127 -16.27 6.06 -4.85
N LEU A 128 -15.30 5.38 -4.21
CA LEU A 128 -15.40 4.97 -2.82
C LEU A 128 -15.20 6.15 -1.86
N GLU A 129 -14.40 7.14 -2.24
CA GLU A 129 -14.19 8.36 -1.46
C GLU A 129 -15.49 9.20 -1.39
N VAL A 130 -16.22 9.31 -2.50
CA VAL A 130 -17.44 10.12 -2.60
C VAL A 130 -18.54 9.63 -1.67
N ILE A 131 -18.61 8.32 -1.41
CA ILE A 131 -19.62 7.71 -0.54
C ILE A 131 -19.27 7.76 0.95
N LEU A 132 -18.05 8.15 1.32
CA LEU A 132 -17.67 8.31 2.73
C LEU A 132 -18.44 9.46 3.38
N PRO A 133 -18.77 9.34 4.69
CA PRO A 133 -19.14 10.50 5.50
C PRO A 133 -18.12 11.62 5.35
N LYS A 134 -18.58 12.87 5.43
CA LYS A 134 -17.73 14.05 5.16
C LYS A 134 -16.51 14.08 6.08
N GLU A 135 -16.71 13.73 7.34
CA GLU A 135 -15.69 13.69 8.39
C GLU A 135 -14.61 12.64 8.06
N ASP A 136 -15.03 11.43 7.70
CA ASP A 136 -14.13 10.33 7.35
C ASP A 136 -13.35 10.61 6.06
N ARG A 137 -14.01 11.20 5.04
CA ARG A 137 -13.33 11.64 3.83
C ARG A 137 -12.28 12.71 4.13
N ASN A 138 -12.61 13.70 4.97
CA ASN A 138 -11.65 14.73 5.36
C ASN A 138 -10.46 14.13 6.13
N ALA A 139 -10.71 13.16 6.99
CA ALA A 139 -9.65 12.45 7.70
C ALA A 139 -8.77 11.63 6.73
N GLY A 140 -9.38 10.91 5.79
CA GLY A 140 -8.67 10.12 4.77
C GLY A 140 -7.78 10.97 3.87
N LEU A 141 -8.32 12.05 3.31
CA LEU A 141 -7.55 13.00 2.49
C LEU A 141 -6.50 13.75 3.31
N GLY A 142 -6.82 14.11 4.55
CA GLY A 142 -5.86 14.71 5.49
C GLY A 142 -4.68 13.79 5.77
N TRP A 143 -4.93 12.49 5.94
CA TRP A 143 -3.88 11.48 6.09
C TRP A 143 -3.02 11.35 4.83
N CYS A 144 -3.62 11.32 3.63
CA CYS A 144 -2.87 11.32 2.37
C CYS A 144 -1.93 12.54 2.25
N ASN A 145 -2.43 13.73 2.57
CA ASN A 145 -1.62 14.95 2.56
C ASN A 145 -0.52 14.95 3.62
N MET A 146 -0.78 14.33 4.79
CA MET A 146 0.25 14.16 5.82
C MET A 146 1.38 13.27 5.33
N VAL A 147 1.09 12.22 4.57
CA VAL A 147 2.13 11.37 3.97
C VAL A 147 3.00 12.15 2.98
N ASP A 148 2.44 13.06 2.18
CA ASP A 148 3.23 13.95 1.33
C ASP A 148 4.21 14.81 2.15
N LEU A 149 3.77 15.32 3.30
CA LEU A 149 4.62 16.09 4.23
C LEU A 149 5.73 15.23 4.85
N LEU A 150 5.41 14.00 5.26
CA LEU A 150 6.38 13.04 5.81
C LEU A 150 7.41 12.65 4.74
N SER A 151 6.96 12.43 3.50
CA SER A 151 7.82 12.19 2.35
C SER A 151 8.75 13.38 2.08
N ALA A 152 8.23 14.61 2.14
CA ALA A 152 9.02 15.81 1.91
C ALA A 152 10.09 16.04 2.98
N SER A 153 9.82 15.63 4.22
CA SER A 153 10.78 15.72 5.33
C SER A 153 11.71 14.50 5.45
N ASN A 154 11.49 13.46 4.63
CA ASN A 154 12.17 12.17 4.74
C ASN A 154 12.15 11.62 6.17
N PHE A 155 10.97 11.66 6.79
CA PHE A 155 10.78 11.26 8.19
C PHE A 155 11.20 9.79 8.39
N PRO A 156 12.06 9.48 9.37
CA PRO A 156 12.59 8.13 9.58
C PRO A 156 11.55 7.12 10.08
#